data_AF-A0A9E8NI39-F1
#
_entry.id   AF-A0A9E8NI39-F1
#
_cell.length_a   1.000
_cell.length_b   1.000
_cell.length_c   1.000
_cell.angle_alpha   90.00
_cell.angle_beta   90.00
_cell.angle_gamma   90.00
#
_symmetry.space_group_name_H-M   'P 1'
#
loop_
_entity.id
_entity.type
_entity.pdbx_description
1 polymer ?
#
loop_
_entity_poly.entity_id
_entity_poly.type
_entity_poly.pdbx_seq_one_letter_code
_entity_poly.pdbx_strand_id
1 'polypeptide(L)' 'MLGCREKTPDLQCIEGARDTSGCYTNYDPVCGCNGKTYSNDCEARAYGINIFTVGACEKDK' A
#
# COMPACT_ATOMS: atom_id res chain seq x y z
N MET A 1 23.87 -11.83 -21.32
CA MET A 1 22.97 -12.18 -20.20
C MET A 1 22.76 -10.92 -19.39
N LEU A 2 21.54 -10.39 -19.35
CA LEU A 2 20.96 -9.63 -18.23
C LEU A 2 19.52 -9.34 -18.67
N GLY A 3 18.60 -10.25 -18.36
CA GLY A 3 17.18 -10.01 -18.59
C GLY A 3 16.70 -8.99 -17.57
N CYS A 4 16.16 -7.86 -18.01
CA CYS A 4 15.28 -7.08 -17.15
C CYS A 4 14.08 -7.97 -16.84
N ARG A 5 13.99 -8.47 -15.60
CA ARG A 5 12.78 -9.11 -15.11
C ARG A 5 11.71 -8.02 -15.15
N GLU A 6 10.88 -8.07 -16.18
CA GLU A 6 9.67 -7.26 -16.27
C GLU A 6 8.89 -7.58 -15.00
N LYS A 7 8.97 -6.67 -14.01
CA LYS A 7 7.99 -6.65 -12.93
C LYS A 7 6.71 -6.28 -13.64
N THR A 8 5.98 -7.28 -14.10
CA THR A 8 4.60 -7.08 -14.51
C THR A 8 3.93 -6.32 -13.37
N PRO A 9 3.28 -5.17 -13.64
CA PRO A 9 2.48 -4.47 -12.67
C PRO A 9 1.17 -5.25 -12.50
N ASP A 10 1.29 -6.54 -12.20
CA ASP A 10 0.17 -7.37 -11.81
C ASP A 10 -0.20 -6.91 -10.43
N LEU A 11 -1.32 -6.18 -10.34
CA LEU A 11 -2.52 -6.45 -9.53
C LEU A 11 -2.37 -7.38 -8.29
N GLN A 12 -1.20 -7.45 -7.68
CA GLN A 12 -0.88 -8.26 -6.53
C GLN A 12 -0.75 -7.31 -5.37
N CYS A 13 -1.72 -7.42 -4.47
CA CYS A 13 -1.83 -6.66 -3.23
C CYS A 13 -0.82 -7.15 -2.20
N ILE A 14 0.46 -7.14 -2.56
CA ILE A 14 1.55 -7.63 -1.72
C ILE A 14 2.23 -6.43 -1.09
N GLU A 15 2.24 -6.41 0.25
CA GLU A 15 2.96 -5.41 1.02
C GLU A 15 4.47 -5.58 0.80
N GLY A 16 5.12 -4.52 0.33
CA GLY A 16 6.56 -4.45 0.12
C GLY A 16 7.31 -3.89 1.31
N ALA A 17 8.63 -3.67 1.13
CA ALA A 17 9.38 -2.83 2.07
C ALA A 17 8.88 -1.40 1.98
N ARG A 18 8.71 -0.73 3.12
CA ARG A 18 8.32 0.67 3.16
C ARG A 18 9.36 1.53 2.45
N ASP A 19 8.93 2.30 1.47
CA ASP A 19 9.72 3.36 0.88
C ASP A 19 10.08 4.41 1.94
N THR A 20 11.28 4.99 1.84
CA THR A 20 11.75 6.04 2.73
C THR A 20 11.27 7.42 2.31
N SER A 21 10.51 7.52 1.22
CA SER A 21 9.77 8.72 0.83
C SER A 21 8.97 9.30 2.00
N GLY A 22 9.00 10.62 2.12
CA GLY A 22 8.28 11.33 3.18
C GLY A 22 6.77 11.29 2.94
N CYS A 23 6.03 10.83 3.96
CA CYS A 23 4.57 10.91 4.00
C CYS A 23 4.11 11.97 4.99
N TYR A 24 2.97 12.59 4.70
CA TYR A 24 2.27 13.40 5.69
C TYR A 24 1.73 12.51 6.81
N THR A 25 1.55 13.13 7.99
CA THR A 25 1.18 12.42 9.22
C THR A 25 -0.30 12.55 9.57
N ASN A 26 -1.13 13.11 8.67
CA ASN A 26 -2.57 13.17 8.89
C ASN A 26 -3.15 11.76 8.95
N TYR A 27 -4.09 11.56 9.88
CA TYR A 27 -4.77 10.29 10.04
C TYR A 27 -6.05 10.29 9.22
N ASP A 28 -5.98 9.65 8.05
CA ASP A 28 -7.06 9.52 7.06
C ASP A 28 -7.07 8.06 6.57
N PRO A 29 -7.54 7.12 7.41
CA PRO A 29 -7.23 5.71 7.24
C PRO A 29 -7.77 5.15 5.93
N VAL A 30 -7.02 4.21 5.35
CA VAL A 30 -7.42 3.48 4.15
C VAL A 30 -7.26 1.98 4.34
N CYS A 31 -8.14 1.20 3.73
CA CYS A 31 -8.09 -0.25 3.74
C CYS A 31 -7.40 -0.72 2.46
N GLY A 32 -6.18 -1.23 2.61
CA GLY A 32 -5.44 -1.83 1.52
C GLY A 32 -6.14 -3.07 0.97
N CYS A 33 -5.91 -3.38 -0.30
CA CYS A 33 -6.42 -4.61 -0.91
C CYS A 33 -5.80 -5.90 -0.34
N ASN A 34 -4.77 -5.76 0.51
CA ASN A 34 -4.23 -6.82 1.38
C ASN A 34 -5.05 -7.02 2.66
N GLY A 35 -6.11 -6.23 2.87
CA GLY A 35 -6.96 -6.26 4.06
C GLY A 35 -6.34 -5.63 5.30
N LYS A 36 -5.30 -4.80 5.14
CA LYS A 36 -4.63 -4.07 6.23
C LYS A 36 -5.03 -2.59 6.20
N THR A 37 -5.29 -2.03 7.37
CA THR A 37 -5.48 -0.58 7.52
C THR A 37 -4.14 0.14 7.54
N TYR A 38 -4.03 1.19 6.72
CA TYR A 38 -2.92 2.14 6.72
C TYR A 38 -3.39 3.47 7.29
N SER A 39 -2.52 4.20 8.00
CA SER A 39 -2.85 5.48 8.64
C SER A 39 -3.33 6.55 7.66
N ASN A 40 -2.85 6.48 6.42
CA ASN A 40 -3.31 7.28 5.29
C ASN A 40 -2.93 6.61 3.96
N ASP A 41 -3.39 7.18 2.84
CA ASP A 41 -3.09 6.68 1.49
C ASP A 41 -1.60 6.82 1.13
N CYS A 42 -0.89 7.81 1.66
CA CYS A 42 0.55 7.93 1.44
C CYS A 42 1.29 6.74 2.05
N GLU A 43 0.96 6.36 3.30
CA GLU A 43 1.55 5.19 3.95
C GLU A 43 1.24 3.91 3.17
N ALA A 44 0.00 3.71 2.71
CA ALA A 44 -0.33 2.55 1.86
C ALA A 44 0.57 2.47 0.62
N ARG A 45 0.74 3.60 -0.10
CA ARG A 45 1.61 3.68 -1.29
C ARG A 45 3.08 3.48 -0.96
N ALA A 46 3.55 3.96 0.20
CA ALA A 46 4.92 3.74 0.66
C ALA A 46 5.22 2.24 0.82
N TYR A 47 4.22 1.43 1.15
CA TYR A 47 4.33 -0.03 1.19
C TYR A 47 4.03 -0.73 -0.15
N GLY A 48 3.85 0.02 -1.24
CA GLY A 48 3.51 -0.51 -2.57
C GLY A 48 2.02 -0.87 -2.74
N ILE A 49 1.18 -0.55 -1.75
CA ILE A 49 -0.27 -0.78 -1.82
C ILE A 49 -0.93 0.39 -2.55
N ASN A 50 -1.18 0.20 -3.84
CA ASN A 50 -1.81 1.22 -4.70
C ASN A 50 -3.32 1.03 -4.88
N ILE A 51 -3.87 -0.10 -4.41
CA ILE A 51 -5.30 -0.39 -4.44
C ILE A 51 -5.78 -0.41 -3.00
N PHE A 52 -6.63 0.55 -2.65
CA PHE A 52 -7.19 0.71 -1.32
C PHE A 52 -8.53 1.44 -1.39
N THR A 53 -9.35 1.29 -0.36
CA THR A 53 -10.60 2.03 -0.17
C THR A 53 -10.48 3.00 0.99
N VAL A 54 -11.20 4.12 0.94
CA VAL A 54 -11.26 5.08 2.06
C VAL A 54 -11.90 4.44 3.29
N GLY A 55 -11.32 4.69 4.46
CA GLY A 55 -11.73 4.11 5.74
C GLY A 55 -10.88 2.91 6.15
N ALA A 56 -10.85 2.61 7.45
CA ALA A 56 -10.21 1.41 7.98
C ALA A 56 -10.93 0.13 7.52
N CYS A 57 -10.20 -0.99 7.49
CA CYS A 57 -10.75 -2.30 7.16
C CYS A 57 -11.77 -2.76 8.21
N GLU A 58 -12.77 -3.54 7.77
CA GLU A 58 -13.88 -4.00 8.62
C GLU A 58 -13.43 -4.90 9.78
N LYS A 59 -12.28 -5.55 9.67
CA LYS A 59 -11.74 -6.49 10.66
C LYS A 59 -11.04 -5.81 11.85
N ASP A 60 -10.92 -4.47 11.81
CA ASP A 60 -10.32 -3.67 12.88
C ASP A 60 -11.39 -3.08 13.84
N LYS A 61 -12.64 -3.55 13.78
CA LYS A 61 -13.75 -3.15 14.67
C LYS A 61 -14.14 -4.24 15.66
#